data_AF-A0A2E7MY56-F1
#
_entry.id   AF-A0A2E7MY56-F1
#
_cell.length_a   1.000
_cell.length_b   1.000
_cell.length_c   1.000
_cell.angle_alpha   90.00
_cell.angle_beta   90.00
_cell.angle_gamma   90.00
#
_symmetry.space_group_name_H-M   'P 1'
#
loop_
_entity.id
_entity.type
_entity.pdbx_description
1 polymer ?
#
loop_
_entity_poly.entity_id
_entity_poly.type
_entity_poly.pdbx_seq_one_letter_code
_entity_poly.pdbx_strand_id
1 'polypeptide(L)'
;MRSKFFPLSLLFIVIFLPSYLFSQQQYLDVDDIKKEWKDFTSFQRQELINYTMFLYNEGFYERALLGYFQYLYKYPQDELESAAYYQIGKCYEKMENWDLAKNYYNRLINSSDVKSSDSNAAKYQILYINFKNRMFDEILLQTDQTKDPYQLIFRAYAHFEKLEWEDSKKAFQSAESIFDHGHYSKIIKPWYKAINTAEKAPLKKRTPALLSSIFPGGGFVYLDQKKNALGLISSTVFLYSVVLASSSNQKNEEIILAVNRQTNIPLDSGFGIENNNPSVSKNYFIPKSMTTKQKNLAVVATPVLLALGLQFASGWKSVNDIDDANRKLVMRFTSRVTNKLKIERFMDYPYPEFVIK
;
A
#
# COMPACT_ATOMS: atom_id res chain seq x y z
N MET A 1 35.66 59.46 -89.61
CA MET A 1 36.08 59.09 -88.24
C MET A 1 34.90 58.41 -87.55
N ARG A 2 34.96 57.09 -87.33
CA ARG A 2 33.89 56.31 -86.69
C ARG A 2 33.94 56.53 -85.18
N SER A 3 32.92 57.17 -84.59
CA SER A 3 32.70 57.13 -83.14
C SER A 3 32.02 55.80 -82.78
N LYS A 4 32.72 54.93 -82.05
CA LYS A 4 32.10 53.75 -81.44
C LYS A 4 31.46 54.19 -80.13
N PHE A 5 30.14 54.30 -80.13
CA PHE A 5 29.34 54.30 -78.91
C PHE A 5 29.51 52.95 -78.21
N PHE A 6 30.13 52.95 -77.03
CA PHE A 6 30.06 51.83 -76.10
C PHE A 6 28.67 51.86 -75.42
N PRO A 7 27.92 50.74 -75.39
CA PRO A 7 26.59 50.74 -74.78
C PRO A 7 26.72 50.78 -73.25
N LEU A 8 26.14 51.82 -72.64
CA LEU A 8 26.10 52.06 -71.19
C LEU A 8 25.45 50.89 -70.40
N SER A 9 24.65 50.05 -71.07
CA SER A 9 24.05 48.84 -70.49
C SER A 9 25.06 47.75 -70.13
N LEU A 10 26.18 47.65 -70.86
CA LEU A 10 27.22 46.68 -70.56
C LEU A 10 28.00 47.06 -69.29
N LEU A 11 28.09 48.35 -68.99
CA LEU A 11 28.84 48.88 -67.86
C LEU A 11 28.09 48.68 -66.52
N PHE A 12 26.76 48.72 -66.55
CA PHE A 12 25.92 48.37 -65.38
C PHE A 12 25.98 46.88 -65.03
N ILE A 13 26.05 46.00 -66.03
CA ILE A 13 26.18 44.55 -65.83
C ILE A 13 27.53 44.20 -65.20
N VAL A 14 28.61 44.88 -65.62
CA VAL A 14 29.96 44.66 -65.08
C VAL A 14 30.12 45.16 -63.63
N ILE A 15 29.35 46.15 -63.20
CA ILE A 15 29.40 46.69 -61.82
C ILE A 15 28.52 45.88 -60.86
N PHE A 16 27.43 45.25 -61.34
CA PHE A 16 26.54 44.42 -60.51
C PHE A 16 26.92 42.92 -60.44
N LEU A 17 27.75 42.41 -61.34
CA LEU A 17 28.27 41.04 -61.27
C LEU A 17 29.20 40.76 -60.07
N PRO A 18 30.13 41.66 -59.66
CA PRO A 18 31.02 41.38 -58.54
C PRO A 18 30.30 41.43 -57.18
N SER A 19 29.18 42.14 -57.04
CA SER A 19 28.38 42.15 -55.81
C SER A 19 27.55 40.88 -55.62
N TYR A 20 27.16 40.18 -56.69
CA TYR A 20 26.56 38.84 -56.59
C TYR A 20 27.58 37.76 -56.20
N LEU A 21 28.83 37.87 -56.69
CA LEU A 21 29.90 36.93 -56.34
C LEU A 21 30.37 37.07 -54.88
N PHE A 22 30.24 38.26 -54.29
CA PHE A 22 30.60 38.51 -52.89
C PHE A 22 29.44 38.29 -51.89
N SER A 23 28.23 38.00 -52.36
CA SER A 23 27.05 37.75 -51.52
C SER A 23 26.79 36.26 -51.25
N GLN A 24 27.51 35.34 -51.90
CA GLN A 24 27.51 33.94 -51.51
C GLN A 24 28.56 33.74 -50.42
N GLN A 25 28.13 33.47 -49.19
CA GLN A 25 29.02 32.89 -48.18
C GLN A 25 29.55 31.57 -48.75
N GLN A 26 30.83 31.57 -49.09
CA GLN A 26 31.50 30.39 -49.58
C GLN A 26 31.66 29.43 -48.39
N TYR A 27 30.77 28.45 -48.24
CA TYR A 27 30.98 27.36 -47.32
C TYR A 27 32.15 26.54 -47.87
N LEU A 28 33.34 26.80 -47.34
CA LEU A 28 34.61 26.32 -47.90
C LEU A 28 34.98 24.92 -47.42
N ASP A 29 34.41 24.45 -46.29
CA ASP A 29 34.66 23.10 -45.79
C ASP A 29 33.53 22.61 -44.85
N VAL A 30 33.35 21.29 -44.77
CA VAL A 30 32.40 20.64 -43.85
C VAL A 30 32.74 20.96 -42.40
N ASP A 31 34.02 21.15 -42.09
CA ASP A 31 34.49 21.44 -40.73
C ASP A 31 34.18 22.87 -40.27
N ASP A 32 34.11 23.84 -41.19
CA ASP A 32 33.68 25.21 -40.88
C ASP A 32 32.17 25.26 -40.56
N ILE A 33 31.35 24.51 -41.32
CA ILE A 33 29.92 24.34 -41.03
C ILE A 33 29.74 23.68 -39.67
N LYS A 34 30.48 22.59 -39.38
CA LYS A 34 30.40 21.92 -38.06
C LYS A 34 30.73 22.87 -36.93
N LYS A 35 31.73 23.74 -37.10
CA LYS A 35 32.17 24.69 -36.08
C LYS A 35 31.13 25.79 -35.82
N GLU A 36 30.54 26.35 -36.88
CA GLU A 36 29.48 27.36 -36.76
C GLU A 36 28.20 26.77 -36.18
N TRP A 37 27.80 25.58 -36.63
CA TRP A 37 26.61 24.88 -36.15
C TRP A 37 26.78 24.27 -34.76
N LYS A 38 28.01 24.09 -34.27
CA LYS A 38 28.29 23.59 -32.92
C LYS A 38 27.63 24.46 -31.85
N ASP A 39 27.64 25.78 -32.03
CA ASP A 39 27.06 26.71 -31.05
C ASP A 39 25.53 26.71 -31.10
N PHE A 40 24.94 26.60 -32.29
CA PHE A 40 23.48 26.46 -32.43
C PHE A 40 22.97 25.12 -31.87
N THR A 41 23.70 24.04 -32.13
CA THR A 41 23.34 22.70 -31.64
C THR A 41 23.54 22.57 -30.14
N SER A 42 24.54 23.23 -29.55
CA SER A 42 24.75 23.27 -28.10
C SER A 42 23.66 24.07 -27.38
N PHE A 43 23.24 25.22 -27.93
CA PHE A 43 22.10 25.98 -27.41
C PHE A 43 20.81 25.17 -27.47
N GLN A 44 20.49 24.57 -28.62
CA GLN A 44 19.28 23.73 -28.78
C GLN A 44 19.28 22.53 -27.83
N ARG A 45 20.46 21.92 -27.62
CA ARG A 45 20.66 20.81 -26.67
C ARG A 45 20.33 21.26 -25.25
N GLN A 46 20.87 22.41 -24.83
CA GLN A 46 20.65 22.96 -23.49
C GLN A 46 19.17 23.35 -23.27
N GLU A 47 18.55 23.99 -24.25
CA GLU A 47 17.13 24.37 -24.18
C GLU A 47 16.22 23.15 -24.08
N LEU A 48 16.49 22.10 -24.85
CA LEU A 48 15.74 20.84 -24.76
C LEU A 48 15.83 20.24 -23.35
N ILE A 49 17.04 20.17 -22.79
CA ILE A 49 17.27 19.66 -21.44
C ILE A 49 16.55 20.52 -20.40
N ASN A 50 16.74 21.85 -20.44
CA ASN A 50 16.15 22.79 -19.50
C ASN A 50 14.62 22.70 -19.50
N TYR A 51 14.02 22.71 -20.70
CA TYR A 51 12.57 22.57 -20.85
C TYR A 51 12.06 21.22 -20.32
N THR A 52 12.80 20.14 -20.59
CA THR A 52 12.44 18.81 -20.12
C THR A 52 12.52 18.69 -18.59
N MET A 53 13.56 19.26 -17.98
CA MET A 53 13.70 19.32 -16.52
C MET A 53 12.59 20.18 -15.88
N PHE A 54 12.24 21.31 -16.51
CA PHE A 54 11.10 22.11 -16.08
C PHE A 54 9.81 21.26 -16.06
N LEU A 55 9.50 20.55 -17.15
CA LEU A 55 8.34 19.66 -17.20
C LEU A 55 8.35 18.59 -16.11
N TYR A 56 9.51 17.98 -15.83
CA TYR A 56 9.65 17.00 -14.76
C TYR A 56 9.35 17.62 -13.38
N ASN A 57 9.90 18.81 -13.11
CA ASN A 57 9.70 19.52 -11.84
C ASN A 57 8.24 19.95 -11.63
N GLU A 58 7.55 20.33 -12.71
CA GLU A 58 6.12 20.64 -12.70
C GLU A 58 5.22 19.39 -12.61
N GLY A 59 5.79 18.19 -12.64
CA GLY A 59 5.07 16.93 -12.52
C GLY A 59 4.47 16.38 -13.81
N PHE A 60 4.79 16.98 -14.96
CA PHE A 60 4.38 16.48 -16.28
C PHE A 60 5.30 15.35 -16.77
N TYR A 61 5.33 14.24 -16.05
CA TYR A 61 6.30 13.15 -16.24
C TYR A 61 6.24 12.50 -17.63
N GLU A 62 5.06 12.33 -18.22
CA GLU A 62 4.91 11.77 -19.57
C GLU A 62 5.51 12.70 -20.63
N ARG A 63 5.35 14.02 -20.47
CA ARG A 63 5.89 15.02 -21.40
C ARG A 63 7.40 15.15 -21.23
N ALA A 64 7.88 15.14 -19.98
CA ALA A 64 9.31 15.11 -19.69
C ALA A 64 9.96 13.86 -20.29
N LEU A 65 9.31 12.70 -20.17
CA LEU A 65 9.77 11.45 -20.75
C LEU A 65 9.96 11.55 -22.28
N LEU A 66 9.02 12.19 -23.00
CA LEU A 66 9.18 12.45 -24.44
C LEU A 66 10.39 13.32 -24.75
N GLY A 67 10.63 14.36 -23.93
CA GLY A 67 11.81 15.23 -24.07
C GLY A 67 13.12 14.48 -23.86
N TYR A 68 13.20 13.60 -22.87
CA TYR A 68 14.39 12.78 -22.63
C TYR A 68 14.63 11.74 -23.73
N PHE A 69 13.57 11.10 -24.28
CA PHE A 69 13.73 10.23 -25.45
C PHE A 69 14.16 11.00 -26.69
N GLN A 70 13.61 12.19 -26.90
CA GLN A 70 14.05 13.06 -27.98
C GLN A 70 15.52 13.45 -27.84
N TYR A 71 15.98 13.70 -26.61
CA TYR A 71 17.38 13.97 -26.31
C TYR A 71 18.28 12.78 -26.69
N LEU A 72 17.96 11.58 -26.20
CA LEU A 72 18.71 10.36 -26.53
C LEU A 72 18.76 10.07 -28.04
N TYR A 73 17.68 10.39 -28.76
CA TYR A 73 17.62 10.21 -30.22
C TYR A 73 18.46 11.24 -30.98
N LYS A 74 18.42 12.52 -30.57
CA LYS A 74 19.11 13.62 -31.26
C LYS A 74 20.60 13.70 -30.93
N TYR A 75 20.99 13.31 -29.72
CA TYR A 75 22.35 13.41 -29.20
C TYR A 75 22.83 12.04 -28.68
N PRO A 76 22.98 11.03 -29.56
CA PRO A 76 23.47 9.72 -29.14
C PRO A 76 24.93 9.81 -28.67
N GLN A 77 25.31 9.02 -27.65
CA GLN A 77 26.69 8.97 -27.08
C GLN A 77 27.17 10.31 -26.49
N ASP A 78 26.26 11.21 -26.17
CA ASP A 78 26.56 12.44 -25.47
C ASP A 78 26.97 12.16 -24.01
N GLU A 79 27.80 13.03 -23.44
CA GLU A 79 28.26 12.94 -22.05
C GLU A 79 27.11 12.87 -21.03
N LEU A 80 25.93 13.40 -21.35
CA LEU A 80 24.74 13.36 -20.47
C LEU A 80 23.78 12.21 -20.77
N GLU A 81 24.18 11.23 -21.59
CA GLU A 81 23.38 10.03 -21.86
C GLU A 81 23.00 9.28 -20.56
N SER A 82 23.95 9.16 -19.62
CA SER A 82 23.69 8.59 -18.29
C SER A 82 22.60 9.34 -17.52
N ALA A 83 22.63 10.68 -17.56
CA ALA A 83 21.65 11.52 -16.89
C ALA A 83 20.26 11.36 -17.53
N ALA A 84 20.20 11.23 -18.86
CA ALA A 84 18.96 10.97 -19.58
C ALA A 84 18.33 9.64 -19.17
N TYR A 85 19.09 8.54 -19.17
CA TYR A 85 18.58 7.24 -18.71
C TYR A 85 18.11 7.26 -17.26
N TYR A 86 18.85 7.92 -16.38
CA TYR A 86 18.47 8.05 -14.99
C TYR A 86 17.16 8.83 -14.82
N GLN A 87 17.01 9.98 -15.50
CA GLN A 87 15.78 10.77 -15.43
C GLN A 87 14.58 10.08 -16.08
N ILE A 88 14.79 9.30 -17.15
CA ILE A 88 13.75 8.43 -17.71
C ILE A 88 13.27 7.43 -16.66
N GLY A 89 14.20 6.79 -15.95
CA GLY A 89 13.90 5.93 -14.81
C GLY A 89 13.09 6.65 -13.72
N LYS A 90 13.49 7.88 -13.35
CA LYS A 90 12.75 8.71 -12.39
C LYS A 90 11.34 9.07 -12.87
N CYS A 91 11.16 9.37 -14.16
CA CYS A 91 9.83 9.63 -14.72
C CYS A 91 8.93 8.41 -14.55
N TYR A 92 9.40 7.22 -14.92
CA TYR A 92 8.64 5.98 -14.73
C TYR A 92 8.37 5.66 -13.26
N GLU A 93 9.32 5.92 -12.36
CA GLU A 93 9.13 5.79 -10.92
C GLU A 93 8.00 6.72 -10.41
N LYS A 94 7.96 7.97 -10.88
CA LYS A 94 6.91 8.94 -10.51
C LYS A 94 5.53 8.56 -11.07
N MET A 95 5.50 7.87 -12.19
CA MET A 95 4.28 7.29 -12.78
C MET A 95 3.94 5.90 -12.21
N GLU A 96 4.67 5.44 -11.18
CA GLU A 96 4.51 4.11 -10.55
C GLU A 96 4.68 2.92 -11.52
N ASN A 97 5.35 3.15 -12.66
CA ASN A 97 5.71 2.09 -13.59
C ASN A 97 7.08 1.49 -13.21
N TRP A 98 7.05 0.67 -12.17
CA TRP A 98 8.25 0.12 -11.53
C TRP A 98 9.11 -0.73 -12.47
N ASP A 99 8.48 -1.52 -13.34
CA ASP A 99 9.21 -2.44 -14.22
C ASP A 99 10.01 -1.68 -15.28
N LEU A 100 9.41 -0.67 -15.91
CA LEU A 100 10.11 0.19 -16.85
C LEU A 100 11.19 1.01 -16.15
N ALA A 101 10.91 1.55 -14.96
CA ALA A 101 11.91 2.28 -14.18
C ALA A 101 13.15 1.41 -13.91
N LYS A 102 12.96 0.18 -13.41
CA LYS A 102 14.06 -0.78 -13.19
C LYS A 102 14.78 -1.13 -14.50
N ASN A 103 14.07 -1.26 -15.63
CA ASN A 103 14.69 -1.55 -16.92
C ASN A 103 15.70 -0.45 -17.31
N TYR A 104 15.31 0.82 -17.21
CA TYR A 104 16.17 1.95 -17.54
C TYR A 104 17.35 2.11 -16.57
N TYR A 105 17.14 1.87 -15.27
CA TYR A 105 18.26 1.81 -14.31
C TYR A 105 19.22 0.66 -14.61
N ASN A 106 18.71 -0.52 -14.98
CA ASN A 106 19.57 -1.65 -15.37
C ASN A 106 20.36 -1.37 -16.65
N ARG A 107 19.78 -0.64 -17.62
CA ARG A 107 20.54 -0.19 -18.80
C ARG A 107 21.71 0.70 -18.39
N LEU A 108 21.48 1.65 -17.49
CA LEU A 108 22.53 2.52 -16.96
C LEU A 108 23.62 1.72 -16.22
N ILE A 109 23.25 0.70 -15.45
CA ILE A 109 24.20 -0.20 -14.76
C ILE A 109 25.04 -1.01 -15.75
N ASN A 110 24.44 -1.45 -16.87
CA ASN A 110 25.11 -2.28 -17.88
C ASN A 110 25.97 -1.47 -18.85
N SER A 111 25.64 -0.20 -19.09
CA SER A 111 26.38 0.68 -20.01
C SER A 111 27.56 1.41 -19.34
N SER A 112 27.53 1.54 -18.02
CA SER A 112 28.56 2.23 -17.23
C SER A 112 29.52 1.25 -16.57
N ASP A 113 30.69 1.74 -16.15
CA ASP A 113 31.56 0.97 -15.27
C ASP A 113 30.80 0.60 -14.00
N VAL A 114 30.86 -0.67 -13.59
CA VAL A 114 30.11 -1.24 -12.46
C VAL A 114 30.34 -0.49 -11.14
N LYS A 115 31.44 0.26 -11.02
CA LYS A 115 31.83 1.07 -9.85
C LYS A 115 31.65 2.58 -10.03
N SER A 116 31.11 3.03 -11.17
CA SER A 116 30.84 4.43 -11.42
C SER A 116 29.78 4.97 -10.45
N SER A 117 29.84 6.27 -10.18
CA SER A 117 28.82 6.97 -9.39
C SER A 117 27.42 6.75 -9.97
N ASP A 118 27.31 6.77 -11.30
CA ASP A 118 26.05 6.62 -12.03
C ASP A 118 25.45 5.23 -11.85
N SER A 119 26.27 4.18 -11.94
CA SER A 119 25.87 2.80 -11.69
C SER A 119 25.36 2.62 -10.25
N ASN A 120 26.04 3.22 -9.27
CA ASN A 120 25.64 3.13 -7.87
C ASN A 120 24.31 3.86 -7.61
N ALA A 121 24.12 5.05 -8.17
CA ALA A 121 22.85 5.78 -8.09
C ALA A 121 21.68 4.95 -8.64
N ALA A 122 21.87 4.30 -9.80
CA ALA A 122 20.88 3.40 -10.38
C ALA A 122 20.56 2.20 -9.48
N LYS A 123 21.58 1.56 -8.89
CA LYS A 123 21.40 0.45 -7.92
C LYS A 123 20.58 0.90 -6.71
N TYR A 124 20.89 2.07 -6.14
CA TYR A 124 20.16 2.59 -5.00
C TYR A 124 18.69 2.89 -5.34
N GLN A 125 18.41 3.41 -6.53
CA GLN A 125 17.02 3.61 -6.98
C GLN A 125 16.27 2.29 -7.17
N ILE A 126 16.93 1.24 -7.68
CA ILE A 126 16.31 -0.10 -7.75
C ILE A 126 15.98 -0.62 -6.34
N LEU A 127 16.89 -0.47 -5.38
CA LEU A 127 16.64 -0.84 -3.98
C LEU A 127 15.49 -0.04 -3.37
N TYR A 128 15.37 1.25 -3.70
CA TYR A 128 14.25 2.10 -3.31
C TYR A 128 12.92 1.62 -3.87
N ILE A 129 12.88 1.26 -5.16
CA ILE A 129 11.68 0.68 -5.79
C ILE A 129 11.31 -0.63 -5.10
N ASN A 130 12.28 -1.51 -4.85
CA ASN A 130 12.05 -2.78 -4.15
C ASN A 130 11.51 -2.53 -2.73
N PHE A 131 12.02 -1.52 -2.03
CA PHE A 131 11.55 -1.13 -0.71
C PHE A 131 10.10 -0.63 -0.74
N LYS A 132 9.75 0.25 -1.68
CA LYS A 132 8.38 0.74 -1.88
C LYS A 132 7.40 -0.39 -2.20
N ASN A 133 7.83 -1.35 -3.00
CA ASN A 133 7.03 -2.52 -3.37
C ASN A 133 7.04 -3.64 -2.31
N ARG A 134 7.62 -3.41 -1.13
CA ARG A 134 7.75 -4.38 -0.02
C ARG A 134 8.47 -5.68 -0.42
N MET A 135 9.32 -5.62 -1.43
CA MET A 135 10.14 -6.73 -1.92
C MET A 135 11.41 -6.86 -1.07
N PHE A 136 11.24 -7.07 0.24
CA PHE A 136 12.34 -7.03 1.20
C PHE A 136 13.34 -8.17 0.98
N ASP A 137 12.90 -9.35 0.56
CA ASP A 137 13.78 -10.48 0.29
C ASP A 137 14.74 -10.20 -0.88
N GLU A 138 14.27 -9.49 -1.92
CA GLU A 138 15.13 -9.06 -3.02
C GLU A 138 16.19 -8.06 -2.57
N ILE A 139 15.84 -7.13 -1.68
CA ILE A 139 16.80 -6.18 -1.09
C ILE A 139 17.87 -6.95 -0.32
N LEU A 140 17.48 -7.91 0.53
CA LEU A 140 18.43 -8.69 1.32
C LEU A 140 19.37 -9.52 0.44
N LEU A 141 18.87 -10.04 -0.69
CA LEU A 141 19.66 -10.79 -1.67
C LEU A 141 20.63 -9.88 -2.45
N GLN A 142 20.16 -8.72 -2.94
CA GLN A 142 20.99 -7.78 -3.70
C GLN A 142 22.07 -7.11 -2.84
N THR A 143 21.81 -6.96 -1.54
CA THR A 143 22.71 -6.33 -0.57
C THR A 143 23.51 -7.35 0.23
N ASP A 144 23.56 -8.61 -0.20
CA ASP A 144 24.31 -9.63 0.51
C ASP A 144 25.81 -9.34 0.47
N GLN A 145 26.46 -9.39 1.63
CA GLN A 145 27.90 -9.12 1.82
C GLN A 145 28.39 -7.77 1.27
N THR A 146 27.50 -6.80 1.05
CA THR A 146 27.87 -5.47 0.57
C THR A 146 28.65 -4.67 1.62
N LYS A 147 29.60 -3.85 1.16
CA LYS A 147 30.34 -2.89 1.99
C LYS A 147 29.86 -1.45 1.78
N ASP A 148 28.84 -1.27 0.97
CA ASP A 148 28.31 0.03 0.61
C ASP A 148 27.38 0.54 1.71
N PRO A 149 27.64 1.72 2.30
CA PRO A 149 26.87 2.21 3.43
C PRO A 149 25.41 2.48 3.06
N TYR A 150 25.11 2.94 1.84
CA TYR A 150 23.73 3.18 1.40
C TYR A 150 22.96 1.87 1.25
N GLN A 151 23.59 0.84 0.67
CA GLN A 151 22.98 -0.48 0.54
C GLN A 151 22.72 -1.12 1.92
N LEU A 152 23.64 -0.94 2.88
CA LEU A 152 23.43 -1.38 4.26
C LEU A 152 22.25 -0.68 4.94
N ILE A 153 21.98 0.59 4.62
CA ILE A 153 20.76 1.27 5.08
C ILE A 153 19.51 0.56 4.54
N PHE A 154 19.43 0.27 3.24
CA PHE A 154 18.30 -0.48 2.68
C PHE A 154 18.14 -1.85 3.34
N ARG A 155 19.25 -2.56 3.58
CA ARG A 155 19.27 -3.84 4.29
C ARG A 155 18.72 -3.70 5.71
N ALA A 156 19.13 -2.66 6.44
CA ALA A 156 18.68 -2.38 7.80
C ALA A 156 17.16 -2.10 7.85
N TYR A 157 16.64 -1.35 6.89
CA TYR A 157 15.21 -1.09 6.73
C TYR A 157 14.43 -2.36 6.38
N ALA A 158 14.96 -3.21 5.49
CA ALA A 158 14.34 -4.47 5.11
C ALA A 158 14.22 -5.42 6.32
N HIS A 159 15.30 -5.62 7.08
CA HIS A 159 15.26 -6.39 8.33
C HIS A 159 14.29 -5.79 9.36
N PHE A 160 14.21 -4.46 9.47
CA PHE A 160 13.28 -3.79 10.38
C PHE A 160 11.82 -4.07 10.02
N GLU A 161 11.45 -3.96 8.74
CA GLU A 161 10.10 -4.27 8.26
C GLU A 161 9.77 -5.77 8.37
N LYS A 162 10.78 -6.65 8.29
CA LYS A 162 10.64 -8.09 8.56
C LYS A 162 10.62 -8.47 10.04
N LEU A 163 10.72 -7.50 10.96
CA LEU A 163 10.75 -7.70 12.43
C LEU A 163 12.03 -8.39 12.94
N GLU A 164 13.11 -8.35 12.14
CA GLU A 164 14.42 -8.94 12.44
C GLU A 164 15.30 -7.88 13.13
N TRP A 165 15.07 -7.64 14.41
CA TRP A 165 15.64 -6.50 15.16
C TRP A 165 17.16 -6.51 15.25
N GLU A 166 17.75 -7.67 15.54
CA GLU A 166 19.19 -7.81 15.71
C GLU A 166 19.93 -7.54 14.41
N ASP A 167 19.45 -8.10 13.31
CA ASP A 167 20.10 -7.94 12.01
C ASP A 167 19.89 -6.52 11.45
N SER A 168 18.72 -5.92 11.70
CA SER A 168 18.48 -4.50 11.42
C SER A 168 19.46 -3.60 12.17
N LYS A 169 19.65 -3.84 13.48
CA LYS A 169 20.57 -3.08 14.32
C LYS A 169 22.02 -3.23 13.86
N LYS A 170 22.47 -4.46 13.57
CA LYS A 170 23.81 -4.72 13.04
C LYS A 170 24.05 -3.98 11.72
N ALA A 171 23.08 -4.03 10.80
CA ALA A 171 23.20 -3.33 9.52
C ALA A 171 23.29 -1.80 9.69
N PHE A 172 22.51 -1.21 10.60
CA PHE A 172 22.63 0.22 10.94
C PHE A 172 24.00 0.55 11.56
N GLN A 173 24.51 -0.29 12.45
CA GLN A 173 25.84 -0.11 13.06
C GLN A 173 26.95 -0.18 12.01
N SER A 174 26.87 -1.16 11.10
CA SER A 174 27.81 -1.28 9.98
C SER A 174 27.75 -0.06 9.08
N ALA A 175 26.55 0.38 8.67
CA ALA A 175 26.38 1.59 7.86
C ALA A 175 26.94 2.84 8.56
N GLU A 176 26.63 3.04 9.84
CA GLU A 176 27.13 4.17 10.63
C GLU A 176 28.66 4.18 10.71
N SER A 177 29.28 3.02 10.93
CA SER A 177 30.74 2.89 11.00
C SER A 177 31.45 3.19 9.68
N ILE A 178 30.81 2.88 8.55
CA ILE A 178 31.37 3.10 7.21
C ILE A 178 31.16 4.55 6.76
N PHE A 179 30.02 5.16 7.11
CA PHE A 179 29.80 6.58 6.83
C PHE A 179 30.77 7.48 7.60
N ASP A 180 31.10 7.14 8.85
CA ASP A 180 32.01 7.87 9.74
C ASP A 180 31.79 9.40 9.74
N HIS A 181 30.51 9.82 9.70
CA HIS A 181 30.14 11.22 9.56
C HIS A 181 28.96 11.57 10.45
N GLY A 182 29.10 12.66 11.21
CA GLY A 182 28.14 13.07 12.25
C GLY A 182 26.73 13.35 11.72
N HIS A 183 26.57 13.67 10.43
CA HIS A 183 25.26 13.77 9.78
C HIS A 183 24.49 12.43 9.85
N TYR A 184 25.09 11.35 9.37
CA TYR A 184 24.44 10.04 9.31
C TYR A 184 24.21 9.45 10.69
N SER A 185 25.15 9.61 11.63
CA SER A 185 24.93 9.22 13.03
C SER A 185 23.70 9.88 13.65
N LYS A 186 23.44 11.17 13.34
CA LYS A 186 22.23 11.87 13.81
C LYS A 186 20.95 11.28 13.20
N ILE A 187 20.97 10.87 11.93
CA ILE A 187 19.81 10.27 11.26
C ILE A 187 19.58 8.82 11.71
N ILE A 188 20.65 8.06 11.98
CA ILE A 188 20.60 6.65 12.41
C ILE A 188 20.21 6.53 13.89
N LYS A 189 20.66 7.43 14.78
CA LYS A 189 20.39 7.34 16.23
C LYS A 189 18.91 7.11 16.62
N PRO A 190 17.91 7.77 15.99
CA PRO A 190 16.50 7.45 16.20
C PRO A 190 16.11 5.99 15.92
N TRP A 191 16.78 5.31 14.98
CA TRP A 191 16.55 3.90 14.66
C TRP A 191 16.93 2.98 15.81
N TYR A 192 18.05 3.21 16.50
CA TYR A 192 18.41 2.42 17.68
C TYR A 192 17.35 2.52 18.78
N LYS A 193 16.77 3.71 18.98
CA LYS A 193 15.66 3.90 19.93
C LYS A 193 14.42 3.14 19.47
N ALA A 194 14.09 3.21 18.18
CA ALA A 194 12.93 2.51 17.62
C ALA A 194 13.07 0.99 17.71
N ILE A 195 14.23 0.44 17.36
CA ILE A 195 14.54 -1.01 17.44
C ILE A 195 14.43 -1.49 18.89
N ASN A 196 15.10 -0.81 19.84
CA ASN A 196 15.03 -1.17 21.26
C ASN A 196 13.59 -1.07 21.82
N THR A 197 12.78 -0.15 21.30
CA THR A 197 11.37 -0.01 21.70
C THR A 197 10.53 -1.14 21.12
N ALA A 198 10.78 -1.56 19.88
CA ALA A 198 10.09 -2.67 19.24
C ALA A 198 10.42 -4.01 19.92
N GLU A 199 11.70 -4.23 20.23
CA GLU A 199 12.20 -5.43 20.89
C GLU A 199 11.60 -5.59 22.30
N LYS A 200 11.45 -4.48 23.04
CA LYS A 200 10.87 -4.45 24.40
C LYS A 200 9.37 -4.21 24.42
N ALA A 201 8.69 -4.25 23.26
CA ALA A 201 7.28 -3.94 23.19
C ALA A 201 6.46 -4.90 24.07
N PRO A 202 5.51 -4.40 24.90
CA PRO A 202 4.68 -5.26 25.73
C PRO A 202 3.75 -6.11 24.86
N LEU A 203 4.11 -7.38 24.70
CA LEU A 203 3.29 -8.35 23.97
C LEU A 203 2.09 -8.80 24.80
N LYS A 204 0.98 -9.05 24.13
CA LYS A 204 -0.23 -9.63 24.72
C LYS A 204 0.08 -11.04 25.20
N LYS A 205 -0.39 -11.39 26.40
CA LYS A 205 -0.13 -12.69 27.05
C LYS A 205 -1.35 -13.61 26.97
N ARG A 206 -1.09 -14.91 27.11
CA ARG A 206 -2.14 -15.96 27.10
C ARG A 206 -3.07 -15.88 28.30
N THR A 207 -2.55 -15.58 29.48
CA THR A 207 -3.36 -15.56 30.71
C THR A 207 -4.42 -14.46 30.74
N PRO A 208 -4.14 -13.18 30.41
CA PRO A 208 -5.19 -12.15 30.41
C PRO A 208 -6.19 -12.32 29.25
N ALA A 209 -5.77 -12.89 28.11
CA ALA A 209 -6.67 -13.23 27.02
C ALA A 209 -7.68 -14.31 27.43
N LEU A 210 -7.21 -15.34 28.14
CA LEU A 210 -8.08 -16.39 28.67
C LEU A 210 -9.03 -15.83 29.75
N LEU A 211 -8.52 -15.03 30.69
CA LEU A 211 -9.35 -14.43 31.74
C LEU A 211 -10.38 -13.44 31.19
N SER A 212 -10.02 -12.64 30.18
CA SER A 212 -10.98 -11.74 29.53
C SER A 212 -12.07 -12.50 28.77
N SER A 213 -11.81 -13.74 28.35
CA SER A 213 -12.80 -14.61 27.69
C SER A 213 -13.92 -15.12 28.62
N ILE A 214 -13.83 -14.86 29.94
CA ILE A 214 -14.93 -15.05 30.89
C ILE A 214 -16.14 -14.18 30.52
N PHE A 215 -15.91 -13.06 29.83
CA PHE A 215 -16.97 -12.27 29.23
C PHE A 215 -17.09 -12.63 27.73
N PRO A 216 -18.31 -12.84 27.20
CA PRO A 216 -18.51 -13.07 25.77
C PRO A 216 -17.82 -11.96 24.95
N GLY A 217 -16.90 -12.35 24.07
CA GLY A 217 -16.13 -11.41 23.24
C GLY A 217 -14.91 -10.79 23.91
N GLY A 218 -14.72 -10.92 25.23
CA GLY A 218 -13.67 -10.21 25.96
C GLY A 218 -12.24 -10.60 25.54
N GLY A 219 -11.98 -11.87 25.24
CA GLY A 219 -10.70 -12.31 24.67
C GLY A 219 -10.39 -11.64 23.33
N PHE A 220 -11.38 -11.55 22.44
CA PHE A 220 -11.22 -10.84 21.16
C PHE A 220 -11.06 -9.33 21.34
N VAL A 221 -11.74 -8.71 22.30
CA VAL A 221 -11.54 -7.29 22.65
C VAL A 221 -10.11 -7.06 23.13
N TYR A 222 -9.60 -7.91 24.03
CA TYR A 222 -8.22 -7.84 24.51
C TYR A 222 -7.22 -7.93 23.35
N LEU A 223 -7.52 -8.73 22.33
CA LEU A 223 -6.70 -8.86 21.11
C LEU A 223 -6.91 -7.77 20.06
N ASP A 224 -7.79 -6.79 20.28
CA ASP A 224 -8.20 -5.76 19.31
C ASP A 224 -8.87 -6.34 18.05
N GLN A 225 -9.53 -7.49 18.17
CA GLN A 225 -10.31 -8.15 17.12
C GLN A 225 -11.79 -7.75 17.18
N LYS A 226 -12.09 -6.48 16.85
CA LYS A 226 -13.43 -5.88 17.01
C LYS A 226 -14.57 -6.65 16.30
N LYS A 227 -14.33 -7.14 15.09
CA LYS A 227 -15.35 -7.89 14.31
C LYS A 227 -15.71 -9.21 14.99
N ASN A 228 -14.69 -9.97 15.42
CA ASN A 228 -14.90 -11.25 16.11
C ASN A 228 -15.57 -11.05 17.47
N ALA A 229 -15.14 -10.02 18.21
CA ALA A 229 -15.77 -9.63 19.47
C ALA A 229 -17.26 -9.31 19.29
N LEU A 230 -17.60 -8.45 18.33
CA LEU A 230 -18.98 -8.06 18.06
C LEU A 230 -19.85 -9.26 17.65
N GLY A 231 -19.34 -10.11 16.76
CA GLY A 231 -20.02 -11.33 16.34
C GLY A 231 -20.38 -12.22 17.52
N LEU A 232 -19.41 -12.48 18.40
CA LEU A 232 -19.62 -13.33 19.58
C LEU A 232 -20.55 -12.70 20.63
N ILE A 233 -20.40 -11.40 20.90
CA ILE A 233 -21.29 -10.68 21.82
C ILE A 233 -22.74 -10.78 21.30
N SER A 234 -22.94 -10.48 20.02
CA SER A 234 -24.27 -10.53 19.41
C SER A 234 -24.88 -11.94 19.46
N SER A 235 -24.14 -12.98 19.08
CA SER A 235 -24.64 -14.36 19.11
C SER A 235 -25.01 -14.80 20.52
N THR A 236 -24.21 -14.39 21.51
CA THR A 236 -24.46 -14.74 22.91
C THR A 236 -25.70 -14.02 23.44
N VAL A 237 -25.86 -12.73 23.12
CA VAL A 237 -27.08 -11.95 23.46
C VAL A 237 -28.33 -12.59 22.82
N PHE A 238 -28.25 -13.01 21.56
CA PHE A 238 -29.36 -13.71 20.89
C PHE A 238 -29.69 -15.06 21.54
N LEU A 239 -28.68 -15.85 21.93
CA LEU A 239 -28.93 -17.13 22.61
C LEU A 239 -29.58 -16.93 23.99
N TYR A 240 -29.12 -15.93 24.75
CA TYR A 240 -29.74 -15.59 26.03
C TYR A 240 -31.15 -15.00 25.88
N SER A 241 -31.43 -14.22 24.84
CA SER A 241 -32.78 -13.70 24.61
C SER A 241 -33.76 -14.83 24.29
N VAL A 242 -33.34 -15.85 23.54
CA VAL A 242 -34.14 -17.07 23.31
C VAL A 242 -34.42 -17.79 24.63
N VAL A 243 -33.43 -17.91 25.52
CA VAL A 243 -33.61 -18.49 26.86
C VAL A 243 -34.64 -17.70 27.67
N LEU A 244 -34.51 -16.38 27.73
CA LEU A 244 -35.44 -15.50 28.46
C LEU A 244 -36.87 -15.55 27.89
N ALA A 245 -37.02 -15.58 26.56
CA ALA A 245 -38.33 -15.73 25.92
C ALA A 245 -38.96 -17.09 26.26
N SER A 246 -38.15 -18.17 26.25
CA SER A 246 -38.64 -19.52 26.55
C SER A 246 -39.03 -19.73 28.02
N SER A 247 -38.38 -19.05 28.97
CA SER A 247 -38.74 -19.13 30.39
C SER A 247 -40.00 -18.33 30.73
N SER A 248 -40.29 -17.26 29.96
CA SER A 248 -41.49 -16.44 30.15
C SER A 248 -42.81 -17.14 29.80
N ASN A 249 -42.76 -18.20 28.97
CA ASN A 249 -43.92 -19.00 28.57
C ASN A 249 -44.26 -20.14 29.54
N GLN A 250 -43.66 -20.18 30.74
CA GLN A 250 -44.03 -21.12 31.82
C GLN A 250 -45.30 -20.70 32.59
N LYS A 251 -46.28 -20.09 31.93
CA LYS A 251 -47.62 -19.99 32.53
C LYS A 251 -48.32 -21.33 32.30
N ASN A 252 -48.77 -21.96 33.39
CA ASN A 252 -49.87 -22.92 33.32
C ASN A 252 -51.11 -22.14 32.87
N GLU A 253 -51.22 -21.86 31.58
CA GLU A 253 -52.45 -21.31 31.04
C GLU A 253 -53.43 -22.47 30.93
N GLU A 254 -54.47 -22.45 31.75
CA GLU A 254 -55.67 -23.23 31.47
C GLU A 254 -56.27 -22.65 30.20
N ILE A 255 -56.20 -23.40 29.10
CA ILE A 255 -56.97 -23.07 27.92
C ILE A 255 -58.42 -23.41 28.27
N ILE A 256 -59.19 -22.38 28.64
CA ILE A 256 -60.62 -22.52 28.92
C ILE A 256 -61.34 -22.64 27.57
N LEU A 257 -61.56 -23.87 27.13
CA LEU A 257 -62.27 -24.18 25.88
C LEU A 257 -63.77 -23.83 25.96
N ALA A 258 -64.28 -23.52 27.15
CA ALA A 258 -65.68 -23.25 27.43
C ALA A 258 -65.97 -21.78 27.75
N VAL A 259 -65.48 -20.84 26.94
CA VAL A 259 -66.04 -19.47 26.93
C VAL A 259 -66.28 -19.02 25.50
N ASN A 260 -67.18 -19.71 24.80
CA ASN A 260 -67.93 -19.06 23.74
C ASN A 260 -69.43 -19.13 24.09
N ARG A 261 -69.99 -18.00 24.54
CA ARG A 261 -71.43 -17.84 24.73
C ARG A 261 -72.17 -17.53 23.42
N GLN A 262 -71.50 -17.47 22.27
CA GLN A 262 -72.15 -17.39 20.96
C GLN A 262 -72.42 -18.80 20.41
N THR A 263 -73.55 -19.34 20.89
CA THR A 263 -74.60 -20.02 20.12
C THR A 263 -74.17 -20.68 18.81
N ASN A 264 -73.57 -21.87 18.89
CA ASN A 264 -73.73 -22.92 17.89
C ASN A 264 -73.80 -24.25 18.64
N ILE A 265 -74.94 -24.49 19.28
CA ILE A 265 -75.25 -25.78 19.91
C ILE A 265 -75.63 -26.72 18.75
N PRO A 266 -74.90 -27.82 18.50
CA PRO A 266 -75.38 -28.83 17.57
C PRO A 266 -76.64 -29.44 18.19
N LEU A 267 -77.80 -29.16 17.57
CA LEU A 267 -79.07 -29.82 17.88
C LEU A 267 -79.01 -31.25 17.33
N ASP A 268 -78.27 -32.12 18.00
CA ASP A 268 -78.49 -33.56 17.91
C ASP A 268 -79.53 -33.97 18.96
N SER A 269 -80.33 -34.98 18.63
CA SER A 269 -81.50 -35.51 19.36
C SER A 269 -81.27 -35.89 20.84
N GLY A 270 -80.03 -35.81 21.34
CA GLY A 270 -79.64 -36.09 22.72
C GLY A 270 -79.29 -34.88 23.59
N PHE A 271 -79.34 -33.64 23.09
CA PHE A 271 -79.03 -32.43 23.88
C PHE A 271 -80.31 -31.67 24.30
N GLY A 272 -80.66 -31.77 25.58
CA GLY A 272 -81.70 -30.95 26.23
C GLY A 272 -81.11 -29.73 26.94
N ILE A 273 -81.87 -28.63 26.99
CA ILE A 273 -81.53 -27.44 27.80
C ILE A 273 -82.36 -27.49 29.08
N GLU A 274 -81.73 -27.69 30.23
CA GLU A 274 -82.39 -27.53 31.55
C GLU A 274 -81.85 -26.26 32.21
N ASN A 275 -82.74 -25.36 32.61
CA ASN A 275 -82.42 -24.11 33.33
C ASN A 275 -81.24 -23.31 32.73
N ASN A 276 -81.28 -23.06 31.42
CA ASN A 276 -80.25 -22.33 30.65
C ASN A 276 -78.84 -22.96 30.63
N ASN A 277 -78.66 -24.20 31.08
CA ASN A 277 -77.40 -24.93 30.93
C ASN A 277 -77.59 -26.16 30.02
N PRO A 278 -76.71 -26.38 29.03
CA PRO A 278 -76.79 -27.56 28.17
C PRO A 278 -76.52 -28.83 29.00
N SER A 279 -77.38 -29.84 28.85
CA SER A 279 -77.17 -31.17 29.45
C SER A 279 -75.93 -31.84 28.89
N VAL A 280 -75.16 -32.52 29.75
CA VAL A 280 -73.94 -33.24 29.35
C VAL A 280 -74.36 -34.56 28.70
N SER A 281 -74.16 -34.70 27.39
CA SER A 281 -74.43 -35.98 26.71
C SER A 281 -73.52 -37.08 27.27
N LYS A 282 -74.08 -38.28 27.51
CA LYS A 282 -73.33 -39.44 28.02
C LYS A 282 -72.19 -39.91 27.10
N ASN A 283 -72.23 -39.56 25.81
CA ASN A 283 -71.32 -40.07 24.78
C ASN A 283 -70.31 -39.03 24.27
N TYR A 284 -70.33 -37.78 24.74
CA TYR A 284 -69.40 -36.74 24.30
C TYR A 284 -68.84 -35.97 25.50
N PHE A 285 -67.61 -36.28 25.88
CA PHE A 285 -66.89 -35.64 26.98
C PHE A 285 -66.04 -34.48 26.44
N ILE A 286 -66.55 -33.25 26.53
CA ILE A 286 -65.75 -32.05 26.23
C ILE A 286 -65.04 -31.62 27.51
N PRO A 287 -63.69 -31.68 27.59
CA PRO A 287 -62.96 -31.26 28.78
C PRO A 287 -63.14 -29.75 29.01
N LYS A 288 -63.50 -29.35 30.24
CA LYS A 288 -63.75 -27.95 30.63
C LYS A 288 -62.49 -27.07 30.60
N SER A 289 -61.33 -27.66 30.84
CA SER A 289 -60.02 -27.02 30.69
C SER A 289 -58.99 -28.02 30.18
N MET A 290 -58.03 -27.54 29.39
CA MET A 290 -56.81 -28.27 29.07
C MET A 290 -55.62 -27.52 29.70
N THR A 291 -54.75 -28.26 30.39
CA THR A 291 -53.49 -27.72 30.92
C THR A 291 -52.35 -28.15 30.02
N THR A 292 -51.73 -27.19 29.32
CA THR A 292 -50.55 -27.47 28.49
C THR A 292 -49.30 -27.36 29.35
N LYS A 293 -48.75 -28.51 29.76
CA LYS A 293 -47.52 -28.55 30.56
C LYS A 293 -46.31 -28.60 29.64
N GLN A 294 -45.89 -27.47 29.08
CA GLN A 294 -44.73 -27.42 28.18
C GLN A 294 -43.41 -27.35 28.97
N LYS A 295 -43.03 -28.47 29.61
CA LYS A 295 -41.72 -28.65 30.26
C LYS A 295 -40.72 -29.26 29.28
N ASN A 296 -40.40 -28.57 28.19
CA ASN A 296 -39.32 -29.06 27.33
C ASN A 296 -37.99 -28.44 27.76
N LEU A 297 -37.32 -29.10 28.70
CA LEU A 297 -36.01 -28.69 29.23
C LEU A 297 -35.00 -28.45 28.10
N ALA A 298 -35.15 -29.15 26.97
CA ALA A 298 -34.33 -28.97 25.77
C ALA A 298 -34.38 -27.55 25.19
N VAL A 299 -35.52 -26.84 25.26
CA VAL A 299 -35.69 -25.49 24.69
C VAL A 299 -34.82 -24.46 25.42
N VAL A 300 -34.54 -24.67 26.71
CA VAL A 300 -33.64 -23.83 27.51
C VAL A 300 -32.22 -24.39 27.50
N ALA A 301 -32.06 -25.71 27.62
CA ALA A 301 -30.74 -26.34 27.74
C ALA A 301 -29.92 -26.20 26.45
N THR A 302 -30.54 -26.32 25.27
CA THR A 302 -29.81 -26.28 23.99
C THR A 302 -29.16 -24.90 23.75
N PRO A 303 -29.87 -23.75 23.84
CA PRO A 303 -29.23 -22.44 23.68
C PRO A 303 -28.15 -22.16 24.73
N VAL A 304 -28.33 -22.59 25.98
CA VAL A 304 -27.34 -22.41 27.05
C VAL A 304 -26.07 -23.22 26.77
N LEU A 305 -26.20 -24.49 26.38
CA LEU A 305 -25.06 -25.34 26.01
C LEU A 305 -24.31 -24.77 24.80
N LEU A 306 -25.04 -24.26 23.80
CA LEU A 306 -24.43 -23.59 22.66
C LEU A 306 -23.70 -22.30 23.06
N ALA A 307 -24.29 -21.48 23.94
CA ALA A 307 -23.66 -20.25 24.42
C ALA A 307 -22.36 -20.55 25.18
N LEU A 308 -22.38 -21.54 26.09
CA LEU A 308 -21.19 -22.00 26.81
C LEU A 308 -20.14 -22.56 25.84
N GLY A 309 -20.54 -23.43 24.91
CA GLY A 309 -19.65 -24.00 23.90
C GLY A 309 -18.97 -22.94 23.04
N LEU A 310 -19.74 -21.95 22.55
CA LEU A 310 -19.22 -20.81 21.81
C LEU A 310 -18.24 -19.98 22.64
N GLN A 311 -18.54 -19.76 23.91
CA GLN A 311 -17.69 -18.98 24.79
C GLN A 311 -16.36 -19.71 25.08
N PHE A 312 -16.39 -21.00 25.38
CA PHE A 312 -15.18 -21.82 25.52
C PHE A 312 -14.35 -21.84 24.22
N ALA A 313 -14.99 -22.10 23.08
CA ALA A 313 -14.31 -22.12 21.78
C ALA A 313 -13.68 -20.76 21.45
N SER A 314 -14.36 -19.66 21.77
CA SER A 314 -13.82 -18.31 21.57
C SER A 314 -12.62 -18.01 22.47
N GLY A 315 -12.64 -18.47 23.72
CA GLY A 315 -11.53 -18.32 24.65
C GLY A 315 -10.31 -19.08 24.15
N TRP A 316 -10.50 -20.32 23.73
CA TRP A 316 -9.45 -21.13 23.10
C TRP A 316 -8.89 -20.46 21.84
N LYS A 317 -9.75 -20.02 20.93
CA LYS A 317 -9.35 -19.32 19.70
C LYS A 317 -8.58 -18.03 20.02
N SER A 318 -9.03 -17.25 21.00
CA SER A 318 -8.32 -16.04 21.41
C SER A 318 -6.89 -16.36 21.89
N VAL A 319 -6.70 -17.42 22.66
CA VAL A 319 -5.36 -17.84 23.11
C VAL A 319 -4.48 -18.26 21.94
N ASN A 320 -5.05 -18.96 20.95
CA ASN A 320 -4.35 -19.37 19.74
C ASN A 320 -3.98 -18.18 18.83
N ASP A 321 -4.84 -17.17 18.75
CA ASP A 321 -4.66 -16.00 17.86
C ASP A 321 -3.71 -14.93 18.45
N ILE A 322 -3.16 -15.12 19.65
CA ILE A 322 -2.29 -14.15 20.33
C ILE A 322 -1.06 -13.79 19.52
N ASP A 323 -0.40 -14.79 18.94
CA ASP A 323 0.88 -14.58 18.27
C ASP A 323 0.67 -13.74 16.99
N ASP A 324 -0.42 -13.97 16.27
CA ASP A 324 -0.81 -13.15 15.13
C ASP A 324 -1.24 -11.72 15.54
N ALA A 325 -1.98 -11.58 16.65
CA ALA A 325 -2.36 -10.27 17.18
C ALA A 325 -1.13 -9.45 17.61
N ASN A 326 -0.15 -10.09 18.25
CA ASN A 326 1.13 -9.50 18.62
C ASN A 326 1.94 -9.10 17.38
N ARG A 327 2.05 -9.99 16.39
CA ARG A 327 2.70 -9.67 15.11
C ARG A 327 2.06 -8.45 14.45
N LYS A 328 0.73 -8.38 14.38
CA LYS A 328 -0.01 -7.22 13.84
C LYS A 328 0.25 -5.94 14.62
N LEU A 329 0.32 -6.00 15.95
CA LEU A 329 0.65 -4.86 16.81
C LEU A 329 2.02 -4.30 16.44
N VAL A 330 3.00 -5.18 16.35
CA VAL A 330 4.39 -4.82 16.03
C VAL A 330 4.51 -4.29 14.60
N MET A 331 3.85 -4.91 13.61
CA MET A 331 3.80 -4.40 12.23
C MET A 331 3.18 -3.00 12.12
N ARG A 332 2.16 -2.67 12.94
CA ARG A 332 1.62 -1.31 13.01
C ARG A 332 2.62 -0.33 13.64
N PHE A 333 3.48 -0.80 14.54
CA PHE A 333 4.55 0.02 15.08
C PHE A 333 5.63 0.28 14.02
N THR A 334 6.11 -0.76 13.33
CA THR A 334 7.14 -0.60 12.28
C THR A 334 6.70 0.37 11.19
N SER A 335 5.49 0.18 10.65
CA SER A 335 4.90 1.07 9.65
C SER A 335 4.82 2.54 10.11
N ARG A 336 4.50 2.79 11.39
CA ARG A 336 4.50 4.17 11.92
C ARG A 336 5.91 4.74 12.04
N VAL A 337 6.87 3.92 12.43
CA VAL A 337 8.28 4.33 12.52
C VAL A 337 8.84 4.64 11.13
N THR A 338 8.65 3.75 10.15
CA THR A 338 9.21 3.90 8.80
C THR A 338 8.55 5.05 8.03
N ASN A 339 7.27 5.35 8.30
CA ASN A 339 6.64 6.58 7.79
C ASN A 339 7.22 7.86 8.40
N LYS A 340 7.66 7.83 9.66
CA LYS A 340 8.25 8.99 10.36
C LYS A 340 9.74 9.15 10.02
N LEU A 341 10.46 8.04 9.97
CA LEU A 341 11.88 7.93 9.65
C LEU A 341 11.99 7.45 8.20
N LYS A 342 11.81 8.39 7.30
CA LYS A 342 11.79 8.16 5.85
C LYS A 342 13.18 7.77 5.33
N ILE A 343 13.22 6.77 4.43
CA ILE A 343 14.45 6.30 3.79
C ILE A 343 15.05 7.36 2.85
N GLU A 344 14.21 8.26 2.34
CA GLU A 344 14.57 9.38 1.49
C GLU A 344 15.61 10.33 2.14
N ARG A 345 15.79 10.26 3.46
CA ARG A 345 16.84 11.00 4.20
C ARG A 345 18.26 10.48 3.95
N PHE A 346 18.40 9.30 3.37
CA PHE A 346 19.67 8.66 3.01
C PHE A 346 19.87 8.61 1.49
N MET A 347 19.07 9.37 0.72
CA MET A 347 19.15 9.43 -0.75
C MET A 347 19.98 10.64 -1.22
N ASP A 348 21.00 11.02 -0.44
CA ASP A 348 21.91 12.14 -0.67
C ASP A 348 23.19 11.72 -1.43
N TYR A 349 23.14 10.59 -2.12
CA TYR A 349 24.23 10.10 -2.97
C TYR A 349 24.33 10.90 -4.27
N PRO A 350 25.54 10.97 -4.87
CA PRO A 350 25.72 11.54 -6.21
C PRO A 350 24.97 10.72 -7.26
N TYR A 351 24.22 11.38 -8.12
CA TYR A 351 23.51 10.79 -9.26
C TYR A 351 23.80 11.59 -10.53
N PRO A 352 23.61 11.01 -11.72
CA PRO A 352 23.92 11.71 -12.96
C PRO A 352 22.91 12.85 -13.18
N GLU A 353 23.44 14.07 -13.20
CA GLU A 353 22.67 15.30 -13.39
C GLU A 353 22.89 15.87 -14.78
N PHE A 354 21.87 16.57 -15.28
CA PHE A 354 21.92 17.33 -16.53
C PHE A 354 22.62 18.69 -16.35
N VAL A 355 23.76 18.70 -15.65
CA VAL A 355 24.56 19.90 -15.44
C VAL A 355 25.88 19.72 -16.18
N ILE A 356 26.09 20.54 -17.20
CA ILE A 356 27.40 20.67 -17.85
C ILE A 356 28.29 21.41 -16.84
N LYS A 357 29.34 20.76 -16.35
CA LYS A 357 30.34 21.40 -15.47
C LYS A 357 31.33 22.23 -16.26
#